data_AF-A0A2E9E581-F1
#
_entry.id   AF-A0A2E9E581-F1
#
_cell.length_a   1.000
_cell.length_b   1.000
_cell.length_c   1.000
_cell.angle_alpha   90.00
_cell.angle_beta   90.00
_cell.angle_gamma   90.00
#
_symmetry.space_group_name_H-M   'P 1'
#
loop_
_entity.id
_entity.type
_entity.pdbx_description
1 polymer ?
#
loop_
_entity_poly.entity_id
_entity_poly.type
_entity_poly.pdbx_seq_one_letter_code
_entity_poly.pdbx_strand_id
1 'polypeptide(L)'
;MGKVLVAVATLVLFLLPTASQSETPIVVGKMAELILKYGDVSKTECGTKYKRRWKFCTSVVQINDVNDEVREYVGVWKCMRYLNDDGDHLNIVCRKDIGNP
;
A
#
# COMPACT_ATOMS: atom_id res chain seq x y z
N MET A 1 46.43 25.25 41.58
CA MET A 1 45.88 25.28 40.20
C MET A 1 45.64 23.84 39.76
N GLY A 2 44.47 23.29 40.07
CA GLY A 2 44.09 21.93 39.68
C GLY A 2 42.91 22.01 38.72
N LYS A 3 43.10 21.56 37.48
CA LYS A 3 42.05 21.44 36.47
C LYS A 3 41.22 20.19 36.82
N VAL A 4 39.96 20.36 37.20
CA VAL A 4 38.99 19.27 37.25
C VAL A 4 38.03 19.49 36.09
N LEU A 5 38.32 18.78 35.00
CA LEU A 5 37.35 18.49 33.95
C LEU A 5 36.29 17.53 34.50
N VAL A 6 35.19 17.46 33.76
CA VAL A 6 34.10 16.46 33.80
C VAL A 6 32.83 16.94 34.50
N ALA A 7 31.92 17.44 33.68
CA ALA A 7 30.52 17.04 33.74
C ALA A 7 29.97 17.01 32.30
N VAL A 8 30.20 15.89 31.62
CA VAL A 8 29.44 15.51 30.43
C VAL A 8 28.04 15.19 30.93
N ALA A 9 27.19 16.21 31.00
CA ALA A 9 25.77 16.03 31.28
C ALA A 9 25.10 15.48 30.01
N THR A 10 25.19 14.16 29.90
CA THR A 10 24.22 13.24 29.32
C THR A 10 22.85 13.88 29.08
N LEU A 11 22.62 14.38 27.86
CA LEU A 11 21.27 14.56 27.32
C LEU A 11 20.96 13.39 26.37
N VAL A 12 20.98 12.17 26.92
CA VAL A 12 20.41 10.98 26.27
C VAL A 12 18.92 10.98 26.58
N LEU A 13 18.17 11.89 25.95
CA LEU A 13 16.70 11.93 26.05
C LEU A 13 15.99 12.05 24.69
N PHE A 14 16.72 11.81 23.59
CA PHE A 14 16.12 11.64 22.26
C PHE A 14 15.97 10.17 21.84
N LEU A 15 15.80 9.26 22.81
CA LEU A 15 15.19 7.94 22.57
C LEU A 15 13.67 8.08 22.62
N LEU A 16 13.12 9.02 21.86
CA LEU A 16 11.75 8.86 21.41
C LEU A 16 11.79 7.69 20.43
N PRO A 17 11.09 6.57 20.67
CA PRO A 17 10.87 5.62 19.60
C PRO A 17 10.18 6.42 18.50
N THR A 18 10.90 6.66 17.41
CA THR A 18 10.28 7.08 16.16
C THR A 18 9.15 6.11 15.96
N ALA A 19 7.92 6.60 16.08
CA ALA A 19 6.75 5.88 15.62
C ALA A 19 7.09 5.46 14.20
N SER A 20 7.43 4.18 14.02
CA SER A 20 7.69 3.62 12.71
C SER A 20 6.37 3.79 11.99
N GLN A 21 6.24 4.84 11.18
CA GLN A 21 5.25 4.87 10.13
C GLN A 21 5.62 3.68 9.25
N SER A 22 5.01 2.54 9.55
CA SER A 22 5.07 1.38 8.68
C SER A 22 4.53 1.87 7.34
N GLU A 23 5.43 2.08 6.38
CA GLU A 23 5.05 2.44 5.03
C GLU A 23 4.18 1.31 4.49
N THR A 24 2.88 1.55 4.35
CA THR A 24 1.97 0.57 3.77
C THR A 24 2.44 0.29 2.35
N PRO A 25 2.78 -0.96 1.98
CA PRO A 25 3.28 -1.27 0.65
C PRO A 25 2.32 -0.80 -0.45
N ILE A 26 2.88 -0.16 -1.49
CA ILE A 26 2.16 0.26 -2.70
C ILE A 26 2.81 -0.39 -3.91
N VAL A 27 2.01 -1.04 -4.75
CA VAL A 27 2.44 -1.62 -6.02
C VAL A 27 1.63 -1.05 -7.18
N VAL A 28 2.23 -0.99 -8.36
CA VAL A 28 1.65 -0.36 -9.56
C VAL A 28 1.87 -1.21 -10.81
N GLY A 29 1.07 -0.96 -11.84
CA GLY A 29 1.21 -1.61 -13.16
C GLY A 29 1.10 -3.13 -13.08
N LYS A 30 2.03 -3.85 -13.72
CA LYS A 30 2.01 -5.33 -13.83
C LYS A 30 1.88 -6.04 -12.47
N MET A 31 2.53 -5.54 -11.42
CA MET A 31 2.43 -6.20 -10.11
C MET A 31 1.04 -6.02 -9.48
N ALA A 32 0.43 -4.85 -9.67
CA ALA A 32 -0.93 -4.60 -9.26
C ALA A 32 -1.94 -5.43 -10.10
N GLU A 33 -1.64 -5.69 -11.37
CA GLU A 33 -2.41 -6.62 -12.22
C GLU A 33 -2.35 -8.05 -11.69
N LEU A 34 -1.17 -8.54 -11.25
CA LEU A 34 -1.05 -9.89 -10.68
C LEU A 34 -1.93 -10.05 -9.44
N ILE A 35 -1.97 -9.04 -8.56
CA ILE A 35 -2.85 -9.04 -7.39
C ILE A 35 -4.31 -9.19 -7.80
N LEU A 36 -4.77 -8.41 -8.78
CA LEU A 36 -6.16 -8.50 -9.27
C LEU A 36 -6.45 -9.80 -10.03
N LYS A 37 -5.46 -10.37 -10.70
CA LYS A 37 -5.58 -11.61 -11.48
C LYS A 37 -5.69 -12.84 -10.58
N TYR A 38 -4.89 -12.89 -9.51
CA TYR A 38 -4.77 -14.08 -8.66
C TYR A 38 -5.47 -13.96 -7.31
N GLY A 39 -5.97 -12.78 -6.95
CA GLY A 39 -6.65 -12.56 -5.68
C GLY A 39 -8.17 -12.66 -5.77
N ASP A 40 -8.77 -13.04 -4.64
CA ASP A 40 -10.21 -13.09 -4.47
C ASP A 40 -10.76 -11.66 -4.26
N VAL A 41 -11.51 -11.16 -5.22
CA VAL A 41 -12.11 -9.83 -5.15
C VAL A 41 -13.38 -9.87 -4.30
N SER A 42 -13.35 -9.31 -3.09
CA SER A 42 -14.48 -9.35 -2.15
C SER A 42 -15.46 -8.20 -2.34
N LYS A 43 -14.98 -7.04 -2.81
CA LYS A 43 -15.81 -5.85 -3.08
C LYS A 43 -15.26 -5.07 -4.26
N THR A 44 -16.14 -4.54 -5.11
CA THR A 44 -15.75 -3.54 -6.13
C THR A 44 -16.79 -2.42 -6.16
N GLU A 45 -16.31 -1.18 -6.14
CA GLU A 45 -17.11 0.04 -6.29
C GLU A 45 -16.59 0.83 -7.47
N CYS A 46 -17.47 1.24 -8.39
CA CYS A 46 -17.09 2.02 -9.57
C CYS A 46 -17.88 3.33 -9.64
N GLY A 47 -17.19 4.40 -10.01
CA GLY A 47 -17.79 5.69 -10.32
C GLY A 47 -17.33 6.19 -11.69
N THR A 48 -18.14 7.00 -12.35
CA THR A 48 -17.76 7.68 -13.59
C THR A 48 -17.22 9.08 -13.27
N LYS A 49 -16.07 9.47 -13.83
CA LYS A 49 -15.57 10.84 -13.81
C LYS A 49 -15.51 11.42 -15.23
N TYR A 50 -15.60 12.75 -15.33
CA TYR A 50 -15.52 13.54 -16.57
C TYR A 50 -16.41 13.05 -17.72
N LYS A 51 -17.64 13.57 -17.80
CA LYS A 51 -18.56 13.38 -18.94
C LYS A 51 -18.73 11.91 -19.37
N ARG A 52 -18.68 10.97 -18.40
CA ARG A 52 -18.81 9.50 -18.59
C ARG A 52 -17.65 8.80 -19.33
N ARG A 53 -16.57 9.51 -19.69
CA ARG A 53 -15.47 8.93 -20.49
C ARG A 53 -14.49 8.06 -19.73
N TRP A 54 -14.49 8.21 -18.41
CA TRP A 54 -13.54 7.56 -17.53
C TRP A 54 -14.30 6.87 -16.40
N LYS A 55 -14.02 5.58 -16.21
CA LYS A 55 -14.51 4.83 -15.05
C LYS A 55 -13.36 4.68 -14.06
N PHE A 56 -13.65 4.93 -12.80
CA PHE A 56 -12.74 4.70 -11.70
C PHE A 56 -13.33 3.62 -10.81
N CYS A 57 -12.62 2.51 -10.66
CA CYS A 57 -13.04 1.39 -9.84
C CYS A 57 -12.08 1.17 -8.68
N THR A 58 -12.61 0.95 -7.49
CA THR A 58 -11.86 0.51 -6.32
C THR A 58 -12.30 -0.91 -5.96
N SER A 59 -11.36 -1.82 -5.79
CA SER A 59 -11.60 -3.23 -5.47
C SER A 59 -10.84 -3.61 -4.19
N VAL A 60 -11.46 -4.40 -3.32
CA VAL A 60 -10.78 -5.07 -2.20
C VAL A 60 -10.46 -6.49 -2.64
N VAL A 61 -9.20 -6.88 -2.52
CA VAL A 61 -8.64 -8.11 -3.07
C VAL A 61 -7.88 -8.85 -1.99
N GLN A 62 -8.18 -10.13 -1.80
CA GLN A 62 -7.52 -11.00 -0.83
C GLN A 62 -6.60 -11.99 -1.58
N ILE A 63 -5.32 -12.05 -1.21
CA ILE A 63 -4.37 -13.05 -1.71
C ILE A 63 -4.06 -14.03 -0.58
N ASN A 64 -4.40 -15.31 -0.76
CA ASN A 64 -4.31 -16.36 0.26
C ASN A 64 -3.14 -17.35 0.06
N ASP A 65 -2.08 -16.94 -0.65
CA ASP A 65 -0.95 -17.80 -1.08
C ASP A 65 -1.36 -18.78 -2.19
N VAL A 66 -1.38 -18.28 -3.42
CA VAL A 66 -1.92 -18.99 -4.60
C VAL A 66 -0.82 -19.60 -5.45
N ASN A 67 0.40 -19.03 -5.44
CA ASN A 67 1.60 -19.52 -6.13
C ASN A 67 2.85 -18.68 -5.77
N ASP A 68 4.03 -19.12 -6.21
CA ASP A 68 5.30 -18.41 -6.00
C ASP A 68 5.35 -17.01 -6.64
N GLU A 69 4.58 -16.73 -7.70
CA GLU A 69 4.57 -15.42 -8.38
C GLU A 69 3.97 -14.31 -7.49
N VAL A 70 3.02 -14.65 -6.62
CA VAL A 70 2.31 -13.67 -5.77
C VAL A 70 2.48 -13.89 -4.27
N ARG A 71 3.37 -14.81 -3.88
CA ARG A 71 3.61 -15.16 -2.48
C ARG A 71 4.03 -13.96 -1.62
N GLU A 72 4.78 -13.03 -2.18
CA GLU A 72 5.17 -11.78 -1.49
C GLU A 72 3.99 -10.80 -1.31
N TYR A 73 2.91 -10.99 -2.08
CA TYR A 73 1.71 -10.16 -2.03
C TYR A 73 0.58 -10.76 -1.18
N VAL A 74 0.84 -11.78 -0.36
CA VAL A 74 -0.18 -12.33 0.56
C VAL A 74 -0.75 -11.24 1.47
N GLY A 75 -2.08 -11.21 1.59
CA GLY A 75 -2.83 -10.26 2.43
C GLY A 75 -3.99 -9.58 1.71
N VAL A 76 -4.59 -8.60 2.40
CA VAL A 76 -5.67 -7.76 1.87
C VAL A 76 -5.07 -6.58 1.11
N TRP A 77 -5.61 -6.27 -0.06
CA TRP A 77 -5.21 -5.15 -0.90
C TRP A 77 -6.40 -4.32 -1.32
N LYS A 78 -6.22 -3.01 -1.35
CA LYS A 78 -7.13 -2.06 -1.97
C LYS A 78 -6.55 -1.62 -3.31
N CYS A 79 -7.16 -2.07 -4.39
CA CYS A 79 -6.73 -1.79 -5.76
C CYS A 79 -7.62 -0.73 -6.41
N MET A 80 -7.02 0.27 -7.04
CA MET A 80 -7.67 1.33 -7.79
C MET A 80 -7.35 1.17 -9.27
N ARG A 81 -8.37 1.22 -10.12
CA ARG A 81 -8.28 1.05 -11.57
C ARG A 81 -8.91 2.24 -12.29
N TYR A 82 -8.14 2.84 -13.19
CA TYR A 82 -8.64 3.84 -14.14
C TYR A 82 -8.91 3.14 -15.47
N LEU A 83 -10.12 3.31 -15.98
CA LEU A 83 -10.65 2.63 -17.16
C LEU A 83 -11.05 3.66 -18.21
N ASN A 84 -10.66 3.44 -19.46
CA ASN A 84 -11.19 4.18 -20.61
C ASN A 84 -12.63 3.72 -20.97
N ASP A 85 -13.20 4.32 -22.01
CA ASP A 85 -14.55 3.98 -22.50
C ASP A 85 -14.67 2.54 -23.01
N ASP A 86 -13.59 1.99 -23.57
CA ASP A 86 -13.50 0.63 -24.10
C ASP A 86 -13.36 -0.44 -22.99
N GLY A 87 -13.13 -0.03 -21.75
CA GLY A 87 -12.93 -0.93 -20.62
C GLY A 87 -11.49 -1.36 -20.40
N ASP A 88 -10.53 -0.76 -21.12
CA ASP A 88 -9.11 -0.98 -20.91
C ASP A 88 -8.63 -0.23 -19.66
N HIS A 89 -7.84 -0.93 -18.84
CA HIS A 89 -7.21 -0.35 -17.68
C HIS A 89 -6.01 0.52 -18.11
N LEU A 90 -6.09 1.82 -17.88
CA LEU A 90 -4.98 2.74 -18.12
C LEU A 90 -3.92 2.68 -17.03
N ASN A 91 -4.36 2.53 -15.78
CA ASN A 91 -3.49 2.55 -14.62
C ASN A 91 -4.13 1.75 -13.49
N ILE A 92 -3.30 0.96 -12.82
CA ILE A 92 -3.68 0.15 -11.68
C ILE A 92 -2.69 0.40 -10.55
N VAL A 93 -3.23 0.69 -9.36
CA VAL A 93 -2.46 0.90 -8.13
C VAL A 93 -3.10 0.07 -7.03
N CYS A 94 -2.34 -0.80 -6.38
CA CYS A 94 -2.80 -1.55 -5.21
C CYS A 94 -2.00 -1.11 -3.98
N ARG A 95 -2.70 -0.82 -2.90
CA ARG A 95 -2.12 -0.57 -1.58
C ARG A 95 -2.49 -1.71 -0.66
N LYS A 96 -1.52 -2.24 0.08
CA LYS A 96 -1.79 -3.28 1.07
C LYS A 96 -2.63 -2.68 2.18
N ASP A 97 -3.79 -3.27 2.42
CA ASP A 97 -4.66 -2.88 3.51
C ASP A 97 -4.16 -3.59 4.77
N ILE A 98 -3.30 -2.89 5.50
CA ILE A 98 -2.90 -3.29 6.85
C ILE A 98 -4.05 -2.87 7.74
N GLY A 99 -5.17 -3.61 7.69
CA GLY A 99 -6.27 -3.40 8.63
C GLY A 99 -5.69 -3.30 10.04
N ASN A 100 -6.09 -2.27 10.77
CA ASN A 100 -5.78 -2.15 12.20
C ASN A 100 -6.21 -3.49 12.84
N PRO A 101 -5.31 -4.18 13.57
CA PRO A 101 -5.58 -5.50 14.13
C PRO A 101 -6.84 -5.54 15.01
#